data_AF-A0A4S1EI45-F1
#
_entry.id   AF-A0A4S1EI45-F1
#
_cell.length_a   1.000
_cell.length_b   1.000
_cell.length_c   1.000
_cell.angle_alpha   90.00
_cell.angle_beta   90.00
_cell.angle_gamma   90.00
#
_symmetry.space_group_name_H-M   'P 1'
#
loop_
_entity.id
_entity.type
_entity.pdbx_description
1 polymer ?
#
loop_
_entity_poly.entity_id
_entity_poly.type
_entity_poly.pdbx_seq_one_letter_code
_entity_poly.pdbx_strand_id
1 'polypeptide(L)'
;MLIGSQGNPLYRKCSFARSIMPERESRGFTAGQMLYPNLGVEADVFTLTSNKDLKDAAMLQFYLVFVGITLFVNGVRIYNSYATDTSKHIGIKDAAVVNLFTGIMGVVLLTVMVVRSTTTGDSLAPAAYSGLFVLTYIWLAINAFTGADGKAFGWFCLLVPFIGIPVAILTFLSAVTGFDYWMVFSWLAWSVLWFMFFLLLVCQLPIGRLTGVVTAAQGITTALMPALLNFWGII
;
A
#
# COMPACT_ATOMS: atom_id res chain seq x y z
N MET A 1 52.39 -57.39 -18.36
CA MET A 1 51.61 -58.23 -17.44
C MET A 1 51.13 -57.32 -16.31
N LEU A 2 50.11 -56.48 -16.59
CA LEU A 2 48.66 -56.64 -16.35
C LEU A 2 48.23 -56.08 -14.97
N ILE A 3 47.50 -54.95 -15.03
CA ILE A 3 46.24 -54.57 -14.31
C ILE A 3 46.27 -54.65 -12.77
N GLY A 4 45.82 -53.70 -11.93
CA GLY A 4 44.95 -52.53 -12.07
C GLY A 4 44.01 -52.45 -10.83
N SER A 5 43.69 -51.24 -10.39
CA SER A 5 42.46 -50.78 -9.71
C SER A 5 41.95 -51.48 -8.42
N GLN A 6 41.67 -50.69 -7.38
CA GLN A 6 40.30 -50.33 -6.94
C GLN A 6 40.33 -49.70 -5.54
N GLY A 7 39.57 -48.60 -5.40
CA GLY A 7 39.36 -47.91 -4.14
C GLY A 7 38.28 -48.56 -3.27
N ASN A 8 38.51 -48.44 -1.96
CA ASN A 8 37.60 -48.37 -0.80
C ASN A 8 36.48 -49.42 -0.66
N PRO A 9 36.36 -50.03 0.54
CA PRO A 9 35.24 -49.58 1.38
C PRO A 9 35.52 -49.57 2.90
N LEU A 10 35.05 -48.49 3.52
CA LEU A 10 34.18 -48.44 4.70
C LEU A 10 34.61 -49.12 6.03
N TYR A 11 34.49 -48.29 7.08
CA TYR A 11 34.40 -48.59 8.51
C TYR A 11 35.69 -48.75 9.31
N ARG A 12 36.41 -47.63 9.49
CA ARG A 12 37.18 -47.39 10.72
C ARG A 12 36.32 -46.55 11.66
N LYS A 13 35.72 -47.21 12.67
CA LYS A 13 34.91 -46.59 13.73
C LYS A 13 35.81 -46.09 14.87
N CYS A 14 35.36 -44.96 15.43
CA CYS A 14 35.52 -44.45 16.80
C CYS A 14 36.73 -43.57 17.17
N SER A 15 36.36 -42.41 17.74
CA SER A 15 37.17 -41.31 18.30
C SER A 15 37.58 -40.30 17.23
N PHE A 16 37.03 -39.08 17.14
CA PHE A 16 36.79 -38.12 18.22
C PHE A 16 35.80 -37.06 17.72
N ALA A 17 34.54 -37.17 18.11
CA ALA A 17 33.51 -36.16 17.87
C ALA A 17 33.01 -35.62 19.21
N ARG A 18 33.42 -34.39 19.53
CA ARG A 18 32.74 -33.47 20.46
C ARG A 18 33.18 -32.06 20.06
N SER A 19 32.57 -31.49 19.02
CA SER A 19 31.58 -30.39 19.15
C SER A 19 32.10 -29.29 20.08
N ILE A 20 32.74 -28.23 19.58
CA ILE A 20 32.06 -27.02 19.09
C ILE A 20 30.69 -26.84 19.78
N MET A 21 30.73 -26.45 21.05
CA MET A 21 29.60 -25.77 21.69
C MET A 21 29.76 -24.27 21.41
N PRO A 22 28.73 -23.56 20.96
CA PRO A 22 28.75 -22.10 21.02
C PRO A 22 28.67 -21.68 22.50
N GLU A 23 29.51 -20.72 22.86
CA GLU A 23 29.54 -20.03 24.12
C GLU A 23 28.12 -19.51 24.44
N ARG A 24 27.51 -20.02 25.51
CA ARG A 24 26.18 -19.60 25.95
C ARG A 24 26.34 -18.24 26.62
N GLU A 25 26.20 -17.18 25.84
CA GLU A 25 26.10 -15.81 26.33
C GLU A 25 25.02 -15.77 27.43
N SER A 26 25.45 -15.60 28.67
CA SER A 26 24.57 -15.49 29.83
C SER A 26 23.85 -14.15 29.75
N ARG A 27 22.72 -14.11 29.03
CA ARG A 27 21.76 -13.02 29.13
C ARG A 27 21.35 -12.92 30.59
N GLY A 28 21.82 -11.88 31.28
CA GLY A 28 21.41 -11.58 32.64
C GLY A 28 19.91 -11.38 32.68
N PHE A 29 19.17 -12.39 33.14
CA PHE A 29 17.77 -12.24 33.47
C PHE A 29 17.68 -11.32 34.69
N THR A 30 17.08 -10.15 34.50
CA THR A 30 16.80 -9.21 35.60
C THR A 30 15.87 -9.88 36.60
N ALA A 31 15.97 -9.54 37.89
CA ALA A 31 15.19 -10.18 38.96
C ALA A 31 13.65 -10.15 38.73
N GLY A 32 13.15 -9.18 37.94
CA GLY A 32 11.75 -9.13 37.52
C GLY A 32 11.34 -10.23 36.53
N GLN A 33 12.24 -10.69 35.67
CA GLN A 33 11.97 -11.73 34.66
C GLN A 33 12.01 -13.16 35.25
N MET A 34 12.57 -13.36 36.45
CA MET A 34 12.52 -14.65 37.15
C MET A 34 11.22 -14.87 37.94
N LEU A 35 10.62 -13.80 38.48
CA LEU A 35 9.39 -13.90 39.28
C LEU A 35 8.13 -14.02 38.41
N TYR A 36 8.18 -13.47 37.19
CA TYR A 36 7.08 -13.51 36.23
C TYR A 36 7.63 -13.77 34.82
N PRO A 37 7.93 -15.04 34.46
CA PRO A 37 8.60 -15.37 33.20
C PRO A 37 7.82 -14.94 31.95
N ASN A 38 6.50 -14.80 32.05
CA ASN A 38 5.64 -14.34 30.95
C ASN A 38 5.69 -12.81 30.75
N LEU A 39 6.05 -12.04 31.77
CA LEU A 39 6.06 -10.57 31.69
C LEU A 39 7.09 -10.05 30.68
N GLY A 40 8.23 -10.74 30.56
CA GLY A 40 9.27 -10.40 29.58
C GLY A 40 8.88 -10.73 28.15
N VAL A 41 8.21 -11.87 27.95
CA VAL A 41 7.71 -12.30 26.62
C VAL A 41 6.57 -11.38 26.16
N GLU A 42 5.66 -11.00 27.05
CA GLU A 42 4.58 -10.06 26.74
C GLU A 42 5.11 -8.66 26.40
N ALA A 43 6.12 -8.16 27.13
CA ALA A 43 6.76 -6.87 26.83
C ALA A 43 7.51 -6.89 25.49
N ASP A 44 8.23 -7.97 25.18
CA ASP A 44 8.93 -8.14 23.91
C ASP A 44 7.95 -8.26 22.74
N VAL A 45 6.88 -9.07 22.88
CA VAL A 45 5.83 -9.21 21.88
C VAL A 45 5.12 -7.88 21.64
N PHE A 46 4.74 -7.16 22.71
CA PHE A 46 4.12 -5.84 22.61
C PHE A 46 5.03 -4.80 21.93
N THR A 47 6.33 -4.82 22.23
CA THR A 47 7.31 -3.92 21.60
C THR A 47 7.53 -4.25 20.13
N LEU A 48 7.50 -5.53 19.76
CA LEU A 48 7.63 -5.99 18.38
C LEU A 48 6.38 -5.69 17.56
N THR A 49 5.18 -5.89 18.12
CA THR A 49 3.91 -5.53 17.45
C THR A 49 3.81 -4.03 17.27
N SER A 50 4.11 -3.24 18.30
CA SER A 50 4.10 -1.77 18.22
C SER A 50 5.06 -1.23 17.14
N ASN A 51 6.29 -1.76 17.07
CA ASN A 51 7.25 -1.34 16.04
C ASN A 51 6.84 -1.75 14.62
N LYS A 52 6.09 -2.85 14.48
CA LYS A 52 5.59 -3.33 13.19
C LYS A 52 4.47 -2.42 12.69
N ASP A 53 3.47 -2.17 13.54
CA ASP A 53 2.32 -1.32 13.21
C ASP A 53 2.76 0.10 12.84
N LEU A 54 3.75 0.64 13.56
CA LEU A 54 4.34 1.94 13.26
C LEU A 54 4.99 1.98 11.87
N LYS A 55 5.71 0.92 11.48
CA LYS A 55 6.37 0.84 10.16
C LYS A 55 5.36 0.68 9.03
N ASP A 56 4.29 -0.08 9.26
CA ASP A 56 3.27 -0.35 8.25
C ASP A 56 2.42 0.90 8.00
N ALA A 57 2.09 1.63 9.06
CA ALA A 57 1.49 2.96 8.95
C ALA A 57 2.40 3.93 8.16
N ALA A 58 3.70 4.00 8.50
CA ALA A 58 4.63 4.91 7.82
C ALA A 58 4.77 4.64 6.32
N MET A 59 4.76 3.37 5.90
CA MET A 59 4.83 3.00 4.47
C MET A 59 3.57 3.43 3.70
N LEU A 60 2.38 3.27 4.29
CA LEU A 60 1.13 3.71 3.68
C LEU A 60 1.06 5.23 3.57
N GLN A 61 1.43 5.95 4.63
CA GLN A 61 1.39 7.42 4.66
C GLN A 61 2.37 8.02 3.64
N PHE A 62 3.56 7.43 3.49
CA PHE A 62 4.49 7.77 2.41
C PHE A 62 3.84 7.72 1.03
N TYR A 63 3.10 6.65 0.74
CA TYR A 63 2.42 6.53 -0.54
C TYR A 63 1.25 7.52 -0.68
N LEU A 64 0.48 7.76 0.38
CA LEU A 64 -0.65 8.67 0.38
C LEU A 64 -0.30 10.12 0.02
N VAL A 65 0.93 10.58 0.29
CA VAL A 65 1.42 11.88 -0.20
C VAL A 65 1.36 11.93 -1.73
N PHE A 66 1.89 10.92 -2.41
CA PHE A 66 1.93 10.89 -3.87
C PHE A 66 0.54 10.65 -4.47
N VAL A 67 -0.27 9.79 -3.84
CA VAL A 67 -1.70 9.60 -4.18
C VAL A 67 -2.42 10.95 -4.14
N GLY A 68 -2.24 11.72 -3.07
CA GLY A 68 -2.91 13.01 -2.89
C GLY A 68 -2.51 14.05 -3.92
N ILE A 69 -1.21 14.19 -4.19
CA ILE A 69 -0.70 15.06 -5.25
C ILE A 69 -1.25 14.64 -6.62
N THR A 70 -1.27 13.34 -6.90
CA THR A 70 -1.72 12.80 -8.19
C THR A 70 -3.21 13.01 -8.41
N LEU A 71 -4.04 12.78 -7.39
CA LEU A 71 -5.47 13.09 -7.44
C LEU A 71 -5.71 14.58 -7.62
N PHE A 72 -4.97 15.44 -6.91
CA PHE A 72 -5.07 16.88 -7.08
C PHE A 72 -4.80 17.32 -8.52
N VAL A 73 -3.65 16.91 -9.08
CA VAL A 73 -3.26 17.26 -10.46
C VAL A 73 -4.26 16.71 -11.47
N ASN A 74 -4.69 15.44 -11.33
CA ASN A 74 -5.70 14.86 -12.22
C ASN A 74 -7.03 15.59 -12.12
N GLY A 75 -7.48 15.96 -10.91
CA GLY A 75 -8.71 16.69 -10.70
C GLY A 75 -8.70 18.07 -11.33
N VAL A 76 -7.62 18.83 -11.15
CA VAL A 76 -7.41 20.13 -11.81
C VAL A 76 -7.40 19.98 -13.33
N ARG A 77 -6.70 18.97 -13.86
CA ARG A 77 -6.66 18.69 -15.30
C ARG A 77 -8.04 18.35 -15.85
N ILE A 78 -8.80 17.49 -15.16
CA ILE A 78 -10.17 17.14 -15.57
C ILE A 78 -11.04 18.39 -15.54
N TYR A 79 -11.04 19.14 -14.44
CA TYR A 79 -11.84 20.37 -14.32
C TYR A 79 -11.59 21.33 -15.48
N ASN A 80 -10.31 21.57 -15.79
CA ASN A 80 -9.90 22.48 -16.86
C ASN A 80 -10.20 21.92 -18.26
N SER A 81 -10.23 20.60 -18.46
CA SER A 81 -10.60 19.99 -19.75
C SER A 81 -12.05 20.28 -20.16
N TYR A 82 -12.91 20.63 -19.20
CA TYR A 82 -14.30 21.03 -19.42
C TYR A 82 -14.52 22.55 -19.28
N ALA A 83 -13.45 23.35 -19.18
CA ALA A 83 -13.55 24.80 -19.20
C ALA A 83 -13.85 25.29 -20.63
N THR A 84 -14.73 26.28 -20.75
CA THR A 84 -15.06 26.95 -22.02
C THR A 84 -13.85 27.62 -22.67
N ASP A 85 -12.92 28.08 -21.83
CA ASP A 85 -11.66 28.69 -22.24
C ASP A 85 -10.59 27.62 -22.46
N THR A 86 -10.28 27.36 -23.73
CA THR A 86 -9.31 26.31 -24.15
C THR A 86 -7.87 26.64 -23.75
N SER A 87 -7.54 27.90 -23.45
CA SER A 87 -6.20 28.28 -22.98
C SER A 87 -5.85 27.67 -21.61
N LYS A 88 -6.86 27.24 -20.85
CA LYS A 88 -6.71 26.61 -19.53
C LYS A 88 -6.53 25.10 -19.62
N HIS A 89 -6.68 24.51 -20.80
CA HIS A 89 -6.61 23.06 -20.96
C HIS A 89 -5.20 22.56 -20.66
N ILE A 90 -5.12 21.60 -19.74
CA ILE A 90 -3.85 20.95 -19.39
C ILE A 90 -3.74 19.68 -20.24
N GLY A 91 -2.60 19.53 -20.91
CA GLY A 91 -2.33 18.39 -21.77
C GLY A 91 -2.41 17.07 -21.00
N ILE A 92 -3.06 16.06 -21.57
CA ILE A 92 -3.24 14.76 -20.91
C ILE A 92 -1.90 14.08 -20.58
N LYS A 93 -0.87 14.29 -21.41
CA LYS A 93 0.48 13.75 -21.24
C LYS A 93 1.27 14.43 -20.11
N ASP A 94 0.92 15.67 -19.76
CA ASP A 94 1.56 16.40 -18.66
C ASP A 94 1.17 15.76 -17.31
N ALA A 95 -0.14 15.55 -17.12
CA ALA A 95 -0.65 14.80 -15.97
C ALA A 95 -0.18 13.34 -15.95
N ALA A 96 0.17 12.74 -17.10
CA ALA A 96 0.67 11.36 -17.16
C ALA A 96 1.98 11.16 -16.39
N VAL A 97 2.82 12.21 -16.27
CA VAL A 97 4.10 12.14 -15.56
C VAL A 97 3.89 11.83 -14.09
N VAL A 98 2.99 12.56 -13.42
CA VAL A 98 2.72 12.34 -11.99
C VAL A 98 1.99 11.01 -11.76
N ASN A 99 1.10 10.61 -12.67
CA ASN A 99 0.47 9.29 -12.63
C ASN A 99 1.51 8.16 -12.73
N LEU A 100 2.45 8.27 -13.67
CA LEU A 100 3.47 7.25 -13.86
C LEU A 100 4.41 7.16 -12.64
N PHE A 101 4.83 8.31 -12.11
CA PHE A 101 5.68 8.35 -10.92
C PHE A 101 4.99 7.67 -9.73
N THR A 102 3.75 8.04 -9.43
CA THR A 102 2.98 7.45 -8.32
C THR A 102 2.72 5.97 -8.56
N GLY A 103 2.44 5.55 -9.79
CA GLY A 103 2.31 4.15 -10.17
C GLY A 103 3.59 3.34 -9.89
N ILE A 104 4.76 3.85 -10.28
CA ILE A 104 6.05 3.20 -10.04
C ILE A 104 6.35 3.09 -8.54
N MET A 105 6.18 4.19 -7.79
CA MET A 105 6.34 4.16 -6.33
C MET A 105 5.38 3.18 -5.66
N GLY A 106 4.16 3.09 -6.19
CA GLY A 106 3.17 2.11 -5.79
C GLY A 106 3.60 0.66 -6.01
N VAL A 107 4.20 0.34 -7.16
CA VAL A 107 4.72 -1.02 -7.43
C VAL A 107 5.84 -1.40 -6.45
N VAL A 108 6.71 -0.46 -6.11
CA VAL A 108 7.75 -0.66 -5.09
C VAL A 108 7.11 -0.95 -3.73
N LEU A 109 6.13 -0.13 -3.32
CA LEU A 109 5.39 -0.34 -2.09
C LEU A 109 4.72 -1.72 -2.04
N LEU A 110 4.00 -2.10 -3.10
CA LEU A 110 3.33 -3.40 -3.19
C LEU A 110 4.31 -4.55 -3.04
N THR A 111 5.47 -4.46 -3.68
CA THR A 111 6.52 -5.47 -3.58
C THR A 111 6.97 -5.64 -2.13
N VAL A 112 7.23 -4.52 -1.43
CA VAL A 112 7.63 -4.54 -0.02
C VAL A 112 6.51 -5.12 0.85
N MET A 113 5.26 -4.70 0.66
CA MET A 113 4.12 -5.21 1.43
C MET A 113 3.93 -6.72 1.24
N VAL A 114 3.97 -7.22 0.00
CA VAL A 114 3.79 -8.65 -0.30
C VAL A 114 4.91 -9.49 0.30
N VAL A 115 6.18 -9.07 0.17
CA VAL A 115 7.32 -9.80 0.75
C VAL A 115 7.21 -9.82 2.28
N ARG A 116 6.82 -8.71 2.90
CA ARG A 116 6.63 -8.66 4.35
C ARG A 116 5.47 -9.54 4.81
N SER A 117 4.32 -9.49 4.17
CA SER A 117 3.16 -10.33 4.53
C SER A 117 3.48 -11.81 4.37
N THR A 118 4.18 -12.22 3.31
CA THR A 118 4.55 -13.63 3.09
C THR A 118 5.60 -14.15 4.07
N THR A 119 6.46 -13.28 4.61
CA THR A 119 7.47 -13.66 5.62
C THR A 119 6.93 -13.66 7.05
N THR A 120 5.90 -12.86 7.33
CA THR A 120 5.30 -12.73 8.68
C THR A 120 4.03 -13.56 8.85
N GLY A 121 3.39 -14.00 7.77
CA GLY A 121 2.10 -14.70 7.78
C GLY A 121 0.89 -13.76 7.87
N ASP A 122 1.10 -12.44 7.73
CA ASP A 122 0.02 -11.45 7.75
C ASP A 122 -0.87 -11.53 6.51
N SER A 123 -2.07 -10.96 6.64
CA SER A 123 -2.99 -10.80 5.51
C SER A 123 -2.38 -9.96 4.38
N LEU A 124 -2.58 -10.41 3.14
CA LEU A 124 -2.24 -9.67 1.91
C LEU A 124 -3.29 -8.62 1.52
N ALA A 125 -4.39 -8.52 2.26
CA ALA A 125 -5.49 -7.60 1.94
C ALA A 125 -5.04 -6.12 1.81
N PRO A 126 -4.20 -5.55 2.71
CA PRO A 126 -3.74 -4.18 2.57
C PRO A 126 -2.93 -3.92 1.29
N ALA A 127 -2.15 -4.92 0.84
CA ALA A 127 -1.42 -4.85 -0.42
C ALA A 127 -2.38 -4.86 -1.61
N ALA A 128 -3.39 -5.75 -1.60
CA ALA A 128 -4.41 -5.80 -2.65
C ALA A 128 -5.20 -4.48 -2.75
N TYR A 129 -5.58 -3.89 -1.63
CA TYR A 129 -6.29 -2.61 -1.55
C TYR A 129 -5.45 -1.46 -2.11
N SER A 130 -4.19 -1.37 -1.70
CA SER A 130 -3.24 -0.39 -2.27
C SER A 130 -3.08 -0.61 -3.78
N GLY A 131 -3.09 -1.86 -4.22
CA GLY A 131 -2.96 -2.27 -5.62
C GLY A 131 -4.04 -1.69 -6.53
N LEU A 132 -5.25 -1.45 -6.04
CA LEU A 132 -6.31 -0.78 -6.81
C LEU A 132 -5.89 0.63 -7.24
N PHE A 133 -5.28 1.38 -6.34
CA PHE A 133 -4.80 2.75 -6.61
C PHE A 133 -3.54 2.72 -7.48
N VAL A 134 -2.61 1.80 -7.21
CA VAL A 134 -1.41 1.63 -8.05
C VAL A 134 -1.79 1.35 -9.50
N LEU A 135 -2.70 0.38 -9.70
CA LEU A 135 -3.22 0.05 -11.02
C LEU A 135 -3.90 1.26 -11.66
N THR A 136 -4.69 2.02 -10.89
CA THR A 136 -5.34 3.26 -11.37
C THR A 136 -4.32 4.20 -12.02
N TYR A 137 -3.23 4.53 -11.32
CA TYR A 137 -2.27 5.52 -11.82
C TYR A 137 -1.44 5.00 -13.00
N ILE A 138 -1.03 3.73 -12.97
CA ILE A 138 -0.36 3.11 -14.12
C ILE A 138 -1.28 3.13 -15.34
N TRP A 139 -2.55 2.77 -15.16
CA TRP A 139 -3.53 2.76 -16.25
C TRP A 139 -3.73 4.16 -16.82
N LEU A 140 -3.93 5.18 -15.98
CA LEU A 140 -4.08 6.56 -16.42
C LEU A 140 -2.85 7.06 -17.20
N ALA A 141 -1.64 6.74 -16.73
CA ALA A 141 -0.41 7.08 -17.44
C ALA A 141 -0.33 6.41 -18.82
N ILE A 142 -0.59 5.10 -18.90
CA ILE A 142 -0.57 4.35 -20.17
C ILE A 142 -1.63 4.88 -21.14
N ASN A 143 -2.86 5.13 -20.68
CA ASN A 143 -3.91 5.69 -21.52
C ASN A 143 -3.53 7.07 -22.08
N ALA A 144 -2.88 7.91 -21.27
CA ALA A 144 -2.44 9.24 -21.72
C ALA A 144 -1.38 9.19 -22.83
N PHE A 145 -0.47 8.20 -22.81
CA PHE A 145 0.54 8.02 -23.85
C PHE A 145 0.00 7.30 -25.09
N THR A 146 -0.91 6.35 -24.92
CA THR A 146 -1.48 5.53 -26.01
C THR A 146 -2.67 6.19 -26.70
N GLY A 147 -3.37 7.11 -26.03
CA GLY A 147 -4.61 7.72 -26.52
C GLY A 147 -5.85 6.83 -26.37
N ALA A 148 -5.80 5.81 -25.51
CA ALA A 148 -6.94 4.93 -25.25
C ALA A 148 -8.15 5.71 -24.68
N ASP A 149 -9.37 5.28 -25.01
CA ASP A 149 -10.61 5.99 -24.69
C ASP A 149 -11.03 5.92 -23.21
N GLY A 150 -10.38 5.07 -22.42
CA GLY A 150 -10.60 4.93 -20.98
C GLY A 150 -11.86 4.15 -20.57
N LYS A 151 -12.63 3.55 -21.50
CA LYS A 151 -13.86 2.82 -21.14
C LYS A 151 -13.59 1.56 -20.31
N ALA A 152 -12.53 0.83 -20.63
CA ALA A 152 -12.11 -0.33 -19.85
C ALA A 152 -11.71 0.07 -18.42
N PHE A 153 -11.03 1.20 -18.27
CA PHE A 153 -10.72 1.79 -16.96
C PHE A 153 -12.00 2.19 -16.21
N GLY A 154 -13.01 2.71 -16.91
CA GLY A 154 -14.32 2.99 -16.32
C GLY A 154 -14.99 1.75 -15.72
N TRP A 155 -14.96 0.60 -16.39
CA TRP A 155 -15.46 -0.67 -15.81
C TRP A 155 -14.66 -1.13 -14.60
N PHE A 156 -13.34 -0.96 -14.60
CA PHE A 156 -12.53 -1.17 -13.40
C PHE A 156 -12.99 -0.27 -12.25
N CYS A 157 -13.29 1.01 -12.53
CA CYS A 157 -13.78 1.95 -11.53
C CYS A 157 -15.12 1.55 -10.90
N LEU A 158 -15.96 0.79 -11.60
CA LEU A 158 -17.20 0.24 -11.03
C LEU A 158 -16.92 -0.78 -9.93
N LEU A 159 -15.84 -1.56 -10.03
CA LEU A 159 -15.51 -2.62 -9.07
C LEU A 159 -14.94 -2.08 -7.76
N VAL A 160 -14.28 -0.92 -7.80
CA VAL A 160 -13.67 -0.31 -6.61
C VAL A 160 -14.68 -0.06 -5.48
N PRO A 161 -15.88 0.52 -5.70
CA PRO A 161 -16.92 0.64 -4.68
C PRO A 161 -17.35 -0.69 -4.04
N PHE A 162 -17.40 -1.78 -4.82
CA PHE A 162 -17.76 -3.11 -4.28
C PHE A 162 -16.74 -3.64 -3.27
N ILE A 163 -15.50 -3.15 -3.33
CA ILE A 163 -14.44 -3.47 -2.36
C ILE A 163 -14.40 -2.41 -1.25
N GLY A 164 -14.42 -1.13 -1.63
CA GLY A 164 -14.26 0.00 -0.71
C GLY A 164 -15.38 0.12 0.31
N ILE A 165 -16.63 -0.16 -0.06
CA ILE A 165 -17.76 -0.09 0.88
C ILE A 165 -17.65 -1.16 1.98
N PRO A 166 -17.45 -2.47 1.67
CA PRO A 166 -17.17 -3.46 2.71
C PRO A 166 -15.96 -3.10 3.58
N VAL A 167 -14.87 -2.60 2.99
CA VAL A 167 -13.68 -2.19 3.77
C VAL A 167 -14.01 -1.04 4.71
N ALA A 168 -14.80 -0.05 4.28
CA ALA A 168 -15.26 1.04 5.14
C ALA A 168 -16.09 0.52 6.32
N ILE A 169 -17.01 -0.43 6.07
CA ILE A 169 -17.84 -1.02 7.13
C ILE A 169 -16.97 -1.79 8.13
N LEU A 170 -16.04 -2.62 7.67
CA LEU A 170 -15.14 -3.37 8.55
C LEU A 170 -14.23 -2.44 9.37
N THR A 171 -13.74 -1.37 8.75
CA THR A 171 -12.95 -0.32 9.44
C THR A 171 -13.80 0.37 10.50
N PHE A 172 -15.06 0.69 10.19
CA PHE A 172 -15.97 1.34 11.14
C PHE A 172 -16.27 0.46 12.36
N LEU A 173 -16.46 -0.85 12.15
CA LEU A 173 -16.70 -1.81 13.24
C LEU A 173 -15.50 -1.99 14.17
N SER A 174 -14.30 -1.67 13.70
CA SER A 174 -13.05 -1.76 14.47
C SER A 174 -12.47 -0.40 14.86
N ALA A 175 -13.16 0.70 14.54
CA ALA A 175 -12.67 2.05 14.75
C ALA A 175 -12.62 2.40 16.23
N VAL A 176 -11.45 2.84 16.70
CA VAL A 176 -11.23 3.27 18.08
C VAL A 176 -10.65 4.68 18.16
N THR A 177 -9.93 5.12 17.12
CA THR A 177 -9.30 6.44 17.03
C THR A 177 -10.04 7.36 16.06
N GLY A 178 -9.82 8.67 16.18
CA GLY A 178 -10.31 9.65 15.19
C GLY A 178 -9.77 9.38 13.78
N PHE A 179 -8.56 8.81 13.67
CA PHE A 179 -7.97 8.43 12.39
C PHE A 179 -8.68 7.23 11.74
N ASP A 180 -9.16 6.26 12.54
CA ASP A 180 -9.93 5.14 12.00
C ASP A 180 -11.22 5.63 11.36
N TYR A 181 -11.95 6.52 12.03
CA TYR A 181 -13.14 7.15 11.45
C TYR A 181 -12.81 7.97 10.19
N TRP A 182 -11.68 8.68 10.19
CA TRP A 182 -11.20 9.36 8.99
C TRP A 182 -11.02 8.38 7.83
N MET A 183 -10.39 7.23 8.08
CA MET A 183 -10.21 6.19 7.06
C MET A 183 -11.53 5.58 6.58
N VAL A 184 -12.53 5.42 7.45
CA VAL A 184 -13.89 5.02 7.04
C VAL A 184 -14.46 6.01 6.02
N PHE A 185 -14.41 7.31 6.33
CA PHE A 185 -14.92 8.34 5.43
C PHE A 185 -14.08 8.44 4.15
N SER A 186 -12.77 8.25 4.21
CA SER A 186 -11.90 8.18 3.03
C SER A 186 -12.29 7.02 2.10
N TRP A 187 -12.52 5.81 2.64
CA TRP A 187 -12.95 4.66 1.84
C TRP A 187 -14.30 4.87 1.16
N LEU A 188 -15.25 5.50 1.86
CA LEU A 188 -16.54 5.88 1.26
C LEU A 188 -16.38 6.96 0.20
N ALA A 189 -15.57 7.99 0.46
CA ALA A 189 -15.29 9.07 -0.47
C ALA A 189 -14.64 8.56 -1.76
N TRP A 190 -13.64 7.68 -1.65
CA TRP A 190 -13.01 7.00 -2.79
C TRP A 190 -14.02 6.10 -3.51
N SER A 191 -14.87 5.36 -2.80
CA SER A 191 -15.92 4.57 -3.45
C SER A 191 -16.83 5.45 -4.32
N VAL A 192 -17.26 6.61 -3.81
CA VAL A 192 -18.05 7.57 -4.59
C VAL A 192 -17.28 8.11 -5.80
N LEU A 193 -16.03 8.52 -5.61
CA LEU A 193 -15.22 9.09 -6.69
C LEU A 193 -14.96 8.10 -7.83
N TRP A 194 -14.62 6.85 -7.52
CA TRP A 194 -14.45 5.82 -8.55
C TRP A 194 -15.76 5.51 -9.25
N PHE A 195 -16.89 5.49 -8.54
CA PHE A 195 -18.19 5.37 -9.20
C PHE A 195 -18.49 6.55 -10.14
N MET A 196 -18.12 7.79 -9.76
CA MET A 196 -18.22 8.94 -10.66
C MET A 196 -17.36 8.78 -11.92
N PHE A 197 -16.17 8.16 -11.83
CA PHE A 197 -15.37 7.84 -13.01
C PHE A 197 -16.04 6.81 -13.92
N PHE A 198 -16.72 5.80 -13.37
CA PHE A 198 -17.54 4.88 -14.16
C PHE A 198 -18.65 5.62 -14.92
N LEU A 199 -19.39 6.48 -14.22
CA LEU A 199 -20.45 7.29 -14.82
C LEU A 199 -19.93 8.24 -15.91
N LEU A 200 -18.75 8.83 -15.70
CA LEU A 200 -18.12 9.73 -16.65
C LEU A 200 -17.59 9.00 -17.90
N LEU A 201 -16.93 7.86 -17.72
CA LEU A 201 -16.19 7.17 -18.79
C LEU A 201 -17.04 6.14 -19.53
N VAL A 202 -17.93 5.42 -18.84
CA VAL A 202 -18.77 4.38 -19.44
C VAL A 202 -20.15 4.93 -19.79
N CYS A 203 -20.83 5.54 -18.81
CA CYS A 203 -22.16 6.11 -19.03
C CYS A 203 -22.14 7.46 -19.77
N GLN A 204 -20.95 8.04 -19.96
CA GLN A 204 -20.74 9.31 -20.69
C GLN A 204 -21.62 10.46 -20.13
N LEU A 205 -21.86 10.46 -18.81
CA LEU A 205 -22.64 11.52 -18.18
C LEU A 205 -21.84 12.83 -18.12
N PRO A 206 -22.49 14.00 -18.29
CA PRO A 206 -21.84 15.31 -18.36
C PRO A 206 -21.41 15.84 -16.97
N ILE A 207 -20.82 15.00 -16.13
CA ILE A 207 -20.41 15.31 -14.76
C ILE A 207 -18.92 15.66 -14.63
N GLY A 208 -18.20 15.82 -15.75
CA GLY A 208 -16.74 15.98 -15.76
C GLY A 208 -16.19 17.09 -14.87
N ARG A 209 -16.82 18.28 -14.85
CA ARG A 209 -16.39 19.38 -13.96
C ARG A 209 -16.53 19.01 -12.49
N LEU A 210 -17.66 18.42 -12.11
CA LEU A 210 -17.90 17.97 -10.74
C LEU A 210 -16.90 16.89 -10.34
N THR A 211 -16.71 15.87 -11.20
CA THR A 211 -15.72 14.82 -10.98
C THR A 211 -14.32 15.40 -10.80
N GLY A 212 -13.92 16.40 -11.60
CA GLY A 212 -12.63 17.10 -11.44
C GLY A 212 -12.47 17.78 -10.09
N VAL A 213 -13.48 18.53 -9.63
CA VAL A 213 -13.47 19.17 -8.30
C VAL A 213 -13.40 18.14 -7.19
N VAL A 214 -14.23 17.09 -7.24
CA VAL A 214 -14.26 16.03 -6.22
C VAL A 214 -12.91 15.29 -6.18
N THR A 215 -12.33 14.98 -7.34
CA THR A 215 -11.01 14.35 -7.43
C THR A 215 -9.95 15.22 -6.74
N ALA A 216 -9.94 16.52 -7.04
CA ALA A 216 -8.97 17.44 -6.48
C ALA A 216 -9.14 17.63 -4.96
N ALA A 217 -10.38 17.81 -4.50
CA ALA A 217 -10.71 17.96 -3.10
C ALA A 217 -10.32 16.70 -2.30
N GLN A 218 -10.70 15.51 -2.78
CA GLN A 218 -10.34 14.26 -2.14
C GLN A 218 -8.82 14.02 -2.13
N GLY A 219 -8.10 14.39 -3.19
CA GLY A 219 -6.64 14.31 -3.19
C GLY A 219 -5.99 15.04 -2.00
N ILE A 220 -6.53 16.21 -1.65
CA ILE A 220 -6.08 16.98 -0.49
C ILE A 220 -6.60 16.36 0.82
N THR A 221 -7.91 16.22 0.96
CA THR A 221 -8.53 15.91 2.26
C THR A 221 -8.41 14.45 2.66
N THR A 222 -8.40 13.51 1.72
CA THR A 222 -8.42 12.07 2.05
C THR A 222 -7.04 11.42 1.98
N ALA A 223 -6.07 12.04 1.32
CA ALA A 223 -4.75 11.44 1.09
C ALA A 223 -3.60 12.35 1.57
N LEU A 224 -3.46 13.56 1.01
CA LEU A 224 -2.32 14.42 1.33
C LEU A 224 -2.33 14.91 2.79
N MET A 225 -3.47 15.45 3.24
CA MET A 225 -3.61 15.99 4.59
C MET A 225 -3.36 14.93 5.67
N PRO A 226 -4.02 13.75 5.68
CA PRO A 226 -3.75 12.73 6.71
C PRO A 226 -2.29 12.24 6.70
N ALA A 227 -1.66 12.14 5.53
CA ALA A 227 -0.25 11.76 5.45
C ALA A 227 0.68 12.79 6.11
N LEU A 228 0.47 14.08 5.84
CA LEU A 228 1.26 15.15 6.44
C LEU A 228 1.04 15.27 7.95
N LEU A 229 -0.23 15.17 8.40
CA LEU A 229 -0.56 15.21 9.83
C LEU A 229 0.11 14.07 10.59
N ASN A 230 0.19 12.87 9.98
CA ASN A 230 0.89 11.74 10.59
C ASN A 230 2.41 11.95 10.65
N PHE A 231 3.02 12.50 9.59
CA PHE A 231 4.44 12.83 9.59
C PHE A 231 4.81 13.90 10.62
N TRP A 232 3.89 14.80 10.92
CA TRP A 232 4.06 15.81 11.96
C TRP A 232 3.73 15.29 13.37
N GLY A 233 3.32 14.03 13.51
CA GLY A 233 2.97 13.41 14.79
C GLY A 233 1.72 14.03 15.43
N ILE A 234 0.85 14.66 14.64
CA ILE A 234 -0.42 15.22 15.11
C ILE A 234 -1.46 14.10 15.27
N ILE A 235 -1.41 13.09 14.38
CA ILE A 235 -2.29 11.92 14.36
C ILE A 235 -1.51 10.62 14.21
#